data_AF-A0A419PYF9-F1
#
_entry.id   AF-A0A419PYF9-F1
#
_cell.length_a   1.000
_cell.length_b   1.000
_cell.length_c   1.000
_cell.angle_alpha   90.00
_cell.angle_beta   90.00
_cell.angle_gamma   90.00
#
_symmetry.space_group_name_H-M   'P 1'
#
loop_
_entity.id
_entity.type
_entity.pdbx_description
1 polymer ?
#
loop_
_entity_poly.entity_id
_entity_poly.type
_entity_poly.pdbx_seq_one_letter_code
_entity_poly.pdbx_strand_id
1 'polypeptide(L)'
;MSFRYFTSRRLSYAAHSRPFYPAVAEYGPKRLDKLIPGKVYLWCSCGLSKSQPWCDGSHKPTHFRPLRWVVPATKPDSVQASSHSICQCKYTSTPPLCDSTHNQLHQEVADRRAHCSCSHSGSAPQYILPDGQRTFCDRCGNVTPNVQSCCTKAVSVSTLFEISEYIFTKENTHKFAGNPSTAHHRFSPSRSSSVRHEITDDNSNSTAVHILWLFRDLIVQMRPTCVG
;
A
#
# COMPACT_ATOMS: atom_id res chain seq x y z
N MET A 1 -37.54 -39.22 -2.68
CA MET A 1 -37.69 -39.16 -1.21
C MET A 1 -36.30 -39.40 -0.61
N SER A 2 -35.43 -38.39 -0.53
CA SER A 2 -35.22 -37.49 0.63
C SER A 2 -35.30 -38.23 1.97
N PHE A 3 -34.19 -38.39 2.68
CA PHE A 3 -34.10 -38.02 4.09
C PHE A 3 -32.66 -37.63 4.46
N ARG A 4 -32.58 -36.49 5.12
CA ARG A 4 -31.39 -35.71 5.46
C ARG A 4 -30.69 -36.33 6.67
N TYR A 5 -29.37 -36.47 6.63
CA TYR A 5 -28.57 -36.57 7.86
C TYR A 5 -28.07 -35.18 8.25
N PHE A 6 -28.99 -34.36 8.77
CA PHE A 6 -28.65 -33.27 9.68
C PHE A 6 -28.70 -33.83 11.09
N THR A 7 -27.56 -34.06 11.73
CA THR A 7 -27.53 -34.14 13.20
C THR A 7 -26.69 -32.99 13.72
N SER A 8 -27.43 -31.94 14.06
CA SER A 8 -27.00 -30.87 14.94
C SER A 8 -26.57 -31.48 16.28
N ARG A 9 -25.27 -31.45 16.58
CA ARG A 9 -24.78 -31.49 17.96
C ARG A 9 -24.33 -30.09 18.33
N ARG A 10 -25.22 -29.38 19.02
CA ARG A 10 -24.86 -28.21 19.84
C ARG A 10 -23.84 -28.68 20.88
N LEU A 11 -22.57 -28.32 20.68
CA LEU A 11 -21.60 -28.28 21.76
C LEU A 11 -21.65 -26.88 22.36
N SER A 12 -22.40 -26.76 23.45
CA SER A 12 -22.35 -25.63 24.37
C SER A 12 -21.04 -25.72 25.17
N TYR A 13 -20.04 -24.94 24.75
CA TYR A 13 -18.91 -24.54 25.60
C TYR A 13 -18.80 -23.01 25.52
N ALA A 14 -19.17 -22.34 26.61
CA ALA A 14 -19.09 -20.89 26.70
C ALA A 14 -17.64 -20.46 26.96
N ALA A 15 -16.99 -19.97 25.91
CA ALA A 15 -16.01 -18.89 25.95
C ALA A 15 -16.06 -18.23 24.57
N HIS A 16 -16.41 -16.96 24.49
CA HIS A 16 -16.45 -16.19 23.24
C HIS A 16 -15.02 -15.91 22.69
N SER A 17 -14.19 -16.94 22.51
CA SER A 17 -12.89 -16.81 21.86
C SER A 17 -13.13 -16.64 20.37
N ARG A 18 -13.10 -15.39 19.92
CA ARG A 18 -13.28 -15.03 18.52
C ARG A 18 -12.15 -15.66 17.68
N PRO A 19 -12.45 -16.35 16.57
CA PRO A 19 -11.41 -16.94 15.73
C PRO A 19 -10.54 -15.85 15.10
N PHE A 20 -9.22 -16.09 15.04
CA PHE A 20 -8.26 -15.27 14.31
C PHE A 20 -8.06 -15.83 12.91
N TYR A 21 -8.16 -14.97 11.91
CA TYR A 21 -8.07 -15.36 10.50
C TYR A 21 -6.72 -14.93 9.92
N PRO A 22 -5.91 -15.85 9.39
CA PRO A 22 -4.66 -15.49 8.73
C PRO A 22 -4.94 -14.76 7.41
N ALA A 23 -3.96 -13.96 6.98
CA ALA A 23 -3.99 -13.41 5.64
C ALA A 23 -3.82 -14.54 4.62
N VAL A 24 -4.57 -14.49 3.53
CA VAL A 24 -4.31 -15.33 2.36
C VAL A 24 -3.10 -14.72 1.64
N ALA A 25 -2.00 -15.47 1.53
CA ALA A 25 -0.83 -14.99 0.78
C ALA A 25 -0.99 -15.24 -0.72
N GLU A 26 -1.54 -16.40 -1.09
CA GLU A 26 -1.87 -16.78 -2.47
C GLU A 26 -2.96 -17.87 -2.44
N TYR A 27 -3.86 -17.87 -3.43
CA TYR A 27 -4.87 -18.92 -3.61
C TYR A 27 -4.32 -20.09 -4.44
N GLY A 28 -3.14 -20.57 -4.05
CA GLY A 28 -2.44 -21.66 -4.72
C GLY A 28 -1.20 -22.10 -3.96
N PRO A 29 -0.76 -23.36 -4.10
CA PRO A 29 0.44 -23.84 -3.45
C PRO A 29 1.70 -23.26 -4.09
N LYS A 30 2.79 -23.22 -3.32
CA LYS A 30 4.13 -23.05 -3.86
C LYS A 30 4.81 -24.40 -3.94
N ARG A 31 5.10 -24.86 -5.15
CA ARG A 31 5.88 -26.08 -5.39
C ARG A 31 7.35 -25.79 -5.13
N LEU A 32 7.97 -26.58 -4.26
CA LEU A 32 9.39 -26.49 -3.91
C LEU A 32 10.06 -27.83 -4.18
N ASP A 33 11.01 -27.87 -5.12
CA ASP A 33 11.65 -29.12 -5.59
C ASP A 33 12.99 -29.43 -4.91
N LYS A 34 13.49 -28.52 -4.05
CA LYS A 34 14.84 -28.60 -3.46
C LYS A 34 14.81 -28.61 -1.92
N LEU A 35 13.90 -29.38 -1.32
CA LEU A 35 13.80 -29.51 0.14
C LEU A 35 14.60 -30.69 0.65
N ILE A 36 15.50 -30.42 1.59
CA ILE A 36 16.42 -31.43 2.15
C ILE A 36 15.68 -32.21 3.26
N PRO A 37 15.52 -33.53 3.16
CA PRO A 37 14.95 -34.36 4.22
C PRO A 37 15.64 -34.14 5.58
N GLY A 38 14.87 -34.16 6.68
CA GLY A 38 15.39 -33.92 8.03
C GLY A 38 15.73 -32.46 8.36
N LYS A 39 15.86 -31.57 7.35
CA LYS A 39 16.04 -30.15 7.59
C LYS A 39 14.75 -29.51 8.13
N VAL A 40 14.93 -28.56 9.02
CA VAL A 40 13.82 -27.78 9.62
C VAL A 40 13.55 -26.54 8.78
N TYR A 41 12.28 -26.32 8.45
CA TYR A 41 11.78 -25.10 7.86
C TYR A 41 10.66 -24.51 8.73
N LEU A 42 10.59 -23.19 8.80
CA LEU A 42 9.54 -22.48 9.52
C LEU A 42 8.48 -22.00 8.53
N TRP A 43 7.35 -22.69 8.47
CA TRP A 43 6.24 -22.31 7.60
C TRP A 43 5.50 -21.10 8.14
N CYS A 44 5.21 -20.14 7.25
CA CYS A 44 4.43 -18.97 7.56
C CYS A 44 2.95 -19.35 7.70
N SER A 45 2.42 -19.32 8.92
CA SER A 45 1.01 -19.57 9.24
C SER A 45 0.13 -18.31 9.17
N CYS A 46 0.71 -17.12 9.28
CA CYS A 46 -0.04 -15.85 9.31
C CYS A 46 -0.37 -15.27 7.93
N GLY A 47 0.35 -15.69 6.88
CA GLY A 47 0.25 -15.14 5.53
C GLY A 47 0.94 -13.78 5.30
N LEU A 48 1.54 -13.19 6.33
CA LEU A 48 2.10 -11.83 6.27
C LEU A 48 3.54 -11.75 5.72
N SER A 49 4.22 -12.90 5.64
CA SER A 49 5.61 -12.99 5.21
C SER A 49 5.80 -12.53 3.77
N LYS A 50 6.88 -11.79 3.52
CA LYS A 50 7.34 -11.42 2.17
C LYS A 50 8.15 -12.55 1.51
N SER A 51 8.62 -13.53 2.28
CA SER A 51 9.43 -14.67 1.81
C SER A 51 8.63 -15.99 1.74
N GLN A 52 7.36 -15.91 1.30
CA GLN A 52 6.48 -17.08 1.22
C GLN A 52 7.15 -18.28 0.49
N PRO A 53 6.95 -19.52 1.00
CA PRO A 53 5.99 -19.89 2.03
C PRO A 53 6.56 -19.85 3.46
N TRP A 54 7.79 -19.34 3.62
CA TRP A 54 8.54 -19.39 4.86
C TRP A 54 8.34 -18.14 5.71
N CYS A 55 8.60 -18.27 7.01
CA CYS A 55 8.49 -17.19 7.97
C CYS A 55 9.68 -16.22 7.86
N ASP A 56 9.39 -14.92 7.77
CA ASP A 56 10.36 -13.82 7.84
C ASP A 56 10.30 -13.01 9.15
N GLY A 57 9.39 -13.37 10.06
CA GLY A 57 9.14 -12.63 11.30
C GLY A 57 8.05 -11.56 11.20
N SER A 58 7.39 -11.37 10.05
CA SER A 58 6.27 -10.42 9.90
C SER A 58 5.09 -10.69 10.85
N HIS A 59 5.02 -11.89 11.44
CA HIS A 59 3.99 -12.27 12.40
C HIS A 59 4.18 -11.67 13.80
N LYS A 60 5.34 -11.09 14.13
CA LYS A 60 5.69 -10.63 15.48
C LYS A 60 4.61 -9.78 16.18
N PRO A 61 3.94 -8.83 15.50
CA PRO A 61 2.88 -8.04 16.14
C PRO A 61 1.62 -8.84 16.46
N THR A 62 1.45 -10.02 15.85
CA THR A 62 0.20 -10.81 15.87
C THR A 62 0.29 -12.00 16.84
N HIS A 63 -0.84 -12.68 17.04
CA HIS A 63 -0.92 -13.92 17.81
C HIS A 63 -0.42 -15.16 17.05
N PHE A 64 -0.22 -15.07 15.73
CA PHE A 64 0.22 -16.22 14.93
C PHE A 64 1.67 -16.60 15.25
N ARG A 65 1.97 -17.89 15.19
CA ARG A 65 3.32 -18.45 15.34
C ARG A 65 3.65 -19.37 14.16
N PRO A 66 4.87 -19.30 13.61
CA PRO A 66 5.26 -20.14 12.49
C PRO A 66 5.26 -21.62 12.90
N LEU A 67 4.92 -22.50 11.97
CA LEU A 67 4.97 -23.94 12.20
C LEU A 67 6.38 -24.45 11.92
N ARG A 68 6.99 -25.11 12.89
CA ARG A 68 8.22 -25.87 12.69
C ARG A 68 7.90 -27.16 11.93
N TRP A 69 8.43 -27.30 10.73
CA TRP A 69 8.25 -28.47 9.90
C TRP A 69 9.59 -29.13 9.59
N VAL A 70 9.68 -30.44 9.83
CA VAL A 70 10.81 -31.27 9.43
C VAL A 70 10.43 -31.93 8.12
N VAL A 71 11.25 -31.75 7.08
CA VAL A 71 10.97 -32.34 5.76
C VAL A 71 10.98 -33.87 5.87
N PRO A 72 9.90 -34.56 5.49
CA PRO A 72 9.86 -36.01 5.52
C PRO A 72 10.78 -36.58 4.43
N ALA A 73 11.43 -37.71 4.72
CA ALA A 73 12.17 -38.44 3.73
C ALA A 73 11.21 -39.24 2.82
N THR A 74 11.44 -39.23 1.51
CA THR A 74 10.64 -40.01 0.54
C THR A 74 10.92 -41.51 0.62
N LYS A 75 12.12 -41.89 1.07
CA LYS A 75 12.54 -43.26 1.38
C LYS A 75 13.35 -43.23 2.68
N PRO A 76 13.38 -44.33 3.46
CA PRO A 76 14.31 -44.46 4.58
C PRO A 76 15.73 -44.11 4.12
N ASP A 77 16.43 -43.27 4.88
CA ASP A 77 17.83 -42.85 4.64
C ASP A 77 18.09 -42.03 3.35
N SER A 78 17.05 -41.59 2.64
CA SER A 78 17.24 -40.70 1.48
C SER A 78 17.64 -39.29 1.93
N VAL A 79 18.84 -38.88 1.52
CA VAL A 79 19.35 -37.50 1.66
C VAL A 79 18.97 -36.63 0.45
N GLN A 80 18.37 -37.22 -0.58
CA GLN A 80 18.05 -36.51 -1.82
C GLN A 80 16.94 -35.49 -1.60
N ALA A 81 17.08 -34.33 -2.25
CA ALA A 81 16.08 -33.28 -2.20
C ALA A 81 14.72 -33.78 -2.71
N SER A 82 13.64 -33.35 -2.06
CA SER A 82 12.28 -33.80 -2.31
C SER A 82 11.37 -32.64 -2.73
N SER A 83 10.39 -32.96 -3.58
CA SER A 83 9.39 -32.00 -4.06
C SER A 83 8.16 -31.99 -3.18
N HIS A 84 7.76 -30.82 -2.68
CA HIS A 84 6.54 -30.65 -1.88
C HIS A 84 5.76 -29.41 -2.32
N SER A 85 4.44 -29.53 -2.31
CA SER A 85 3.51 -28.42 -2.53
C SER A 85 3.15 -27.81 -1.17
N ILE A 86 3.65 -26.60 -0.90
CA ILE A 86 3.47 -25.92 0.38
C ILE A 86 2.30 -24.93 0.30
N CYS A 87 1.44 -24.94 1.33
CA CYS A 87 0.26 -24.10 1.41
C CYS A 87 0.61 -22.60 1.52
N GLN A 88 -0.05 -21.78 0.69
CA GLN A 88 0.02 -20.31 0.77
C GLN A 88 -1.30 -19.65 1.16
N CYS A 89 -2.44 -20.35 1.09
CA CYS A 89 -3.71 -19.78 1.51
C CYS A 89 -3.83 -19.68 3.03
N LYS A 90 -3.15 -20.57 3.78
CA LYS A 90 -3.09 -20.66 5.24
C LYS A 90 -4.32 -21.27 5.93
N TYR A 91 -5.21 -21.87 5.15
CA TYR A 91 -6.42 -22.57 5.62
C TYR A 91 -6.36 -24.09 5.40
N THR A 92 -5.18 -24.62 5.11
CA THR A 92 -5.00 -26.08 4.96
C THR A 92 -5.25 -26.81 6.28
N SER A 93 -5.85 -27.99 6.19
CA SER A 93 -6.01 -28.93 7.31
C SER A 93 -4.77 -29.80 7.52
N THR A 94 -3.81 -29.79 6.60
CA THR A 94 -2.57 -30.60 6.67
C THR A 94 -1.30 -29.74 6.64
N PRO A 95 -1.15 -28.73 7.53
CA PRO A 95 -0.04 -27.80 7.45
C PRO A 95 1.31 -28.52 7.63
N PRO A 96 2.35 -28.11 6.87
CA PRO A 96 2.39 -26.98 5.94
C PRO A 96 1.99 -27.33 4.49
N LEU A 97 1.53 -28.55 4.23
CA LEU A 97 1.27 -29.06 2.88
C LEU A 97 -0.03 -28.49 2.31
N CYS A 98 -0.17 -28.56 0.99
CA CYS A 98 -1.39 -28.18 0.31
C CYS A 98 -2.35 -29.36 0.20
N ASP A 99 -3.60 -29.14 0.61
CA ASP A 99 -4.76 -30.04 0.52
C ASP A 99 -5.87 -29.49 -0.38
N SER A 100 -5.56 -28.46 -1.18
CA SER A 100 -6.49 -27.84 -2.12
C SER A 100 -7.67 -27.08 -1.51
N THR A 101 -7.65 -26.78 -0.19
CA THR A 101 -8.68 -25.94 0.46
C THR A 101 -8.87 -24.57 -0.23
N HIS A 102 -7.80 -24.03 -0.84
CA HIS A 102 -7.85 -22.74 -1.54
C HIS A 102 -8.90 -22.69 -2.68
N ASN A 103 -9.27 -23.84 -3.27
CA ASN A 103 -10.25 -23.91 -4.35
C ASN A 103 -11.66 -23.48 -3.93
N GLN A 104 -12.00 -23.59 -2.64
CA GLN A 104 -13.33 -23.26 -2.11
C GLN A 104 -13.29 -22.05 -1.16
N LEU A 105 -12.11 -21.46 -0.95
CA LEU A 105 -11.87 -20.46 0.08
C LEU A 105 -12.24 -19.03 -0.36
N HIS A 106 -12.29 -18.75 -1.66
CA HIS A 106 -12.45 -17.40 -2.20
C HIS A 106 -13.69 -16.68 -1.67
N GLN A 107 -14.85 -17.33 -1.75
CA GLN A 107 -16.12 -16.72 -1.34
C GLN A 107 -16.14 -16.48 0.17
N GLU A 108 -15.71 -17.45 0.97
CA GLU A 108 -15.67 -17.33 2.43
C GLU A 108 -14.78 -16.15 2.89
N VAL A 109 -13.60 -15.99 2.27
CA VAL A 109 -12.69 -14.88 2.57
C VAL A 109 -13.28 -13.55 2.13
N ALA A 110 -13.91 -13.50 0.95
CA ALA A 110 -14.57 -12.31 0.44
C ALA A 110 -15.70 -11.87 1.36
N ASP A 111 -16.60 -12.80 1.73
CA ASP A 111 -17.73 -12.55 2.62
C ASP A 111 -17.25 -12.06 3.98
N ARG A 112 -16.24 -12.71 4.57
CA ARG A 112 -15.67 -12.29 5.86
C ARG A 112 -15.06 -10.89 5.80
N ARG A 113 -14.40 -10.53 4.70
CA ARG A 113 -13.84 -9.18 4.51
C ARG A 113 -14.94 -8.14 4.32
N ALA A 114 -15.97 -8.45 3.54
CA ALA A 114 -17.11 -7.58 3.30
C ALA A 114 -17.93 -7.30 4.57
N HIS A 115 -18.10 -8.30 5.43
CA HIS A 115 -18.86 -8.19 6.68
C HIS A 115 -17.99 -7.85 7.89
N CYS A 116 -16.72 -7.47 7.67
CA CYS A 116 -15.82 -7.10 8.76
C CYS A 116 -16.20 -5.72 9.32
N SER A 117 -16.58 -5.64 10.59
CA SER A 117 -16.92 -4.38 11.26
C SER A 117 -15.70 -3.49 11.60
N CYS A 118 -14.53 -3.73 11.00
CA CYS A 118 -13.32 -2.95 11.27
C CYS A 118 -13.14 -1.85 10.23
N SER A 119 -12.85 -0.63 10.68
CA SER A 119 -12.36 0.44 9.81
C SER A 119 -10.95 0.09 9.34
N HIS A 120 -10.82 -0.36 8.09
CA HIS A 120 -9.54 -0.63 7.45
C HIS A 120 -8.79 0.64 7.00
N SER A 121 -9.31 1.82 7.40
CA SER A 121 -8.80 3.16 7.11
C SER A 121 -8.14 3.77 8.35
N GLY A 122 -6.87 3.44 8.62
CA GLY A 122 -5.94 4.24 9.44
C GLY A 122 -6.21 4.40 10.95
N SER A 123 -7.45 4.36 11.43
CA SER A 123 -7.81 4.65 12.83
C SER A 123 -8.03 3.42 13.70
N ALA A 124 -8.14 2.23 13.10
CA ALA A 124 -8.26 0.96 13.84
C ALA A 124 -7.69 -0.29 13.12
N PRO A 125 -6.53 -0.25 12.42
CA PRO A 125 -5.86 -1.49 12.07
C PRO A 125 -5.42 -2.20 13.35
N GLN A 126 -5.68 -3.51 13.47
CA GLN A 126 -5.29 -4.23 14.69
C GLN A 126 -3.76 -4.33 14.82
N TYR A 127 -3.01 -4.39 13.70
CA TYR A 127 -1.56 -4.50 13.72
C TYR A 127 -0.90 -3.71 12.60
N ILE A 128 0.11 -2.91 12.93
CA ILE A 128 1.08 -2.36 11.97
C ILE A 128 2.18 -3.42 11.78
N LEU A 129 2.45 -3.81 10.54
CA LEU A 129 3.47 -4.83 10.26
C LEU A 129 4.89 -4.27 10.44
N PRO A 130 5.90 -5.12 10.69
CA PRO A 130 7.29 -4.67 10.94
C PRO A 130 7.92 -3.87 9.79
N ASP A 131 7.34 -3.90 8.59
CA ASP A 131 7.78 -3.08 7.46
C ASP A 131 7.26 -1.64 7.51
N GLY A 132 6.34 -1.31 8.41
CA GLY A 132 5.71 0.01 8.55
C GLY A 132 4.76 0.39 7.41
N GLN A 133 4.73 -0.38 6.32
CA GLN A 133 4.02 -0.06 5.08
C GLN A 133 2.65 -0.72 4.98
N ARG A 134 2.40 -1.75 5.79
CA ARG A 134 1.17 -2.54 5.73
C ARG A 134 0.52 -2.67 7.10
N THR A 135 -0.81 -2.74 7.10
CA THR A 135 -1.63 -3.02 8.26
C THR A 135 -2.39 -4.33 8.10
N PHE A 136 -2.59 -5.05 9.19
CA PHE A 136 -3.27 -6.35 9.22
C PHE A 136 -4.44 -6.36 10.21
N CYS A 137 -5.53 -7.01 9.81
CA CYS A 137 -6.70 -7.26 10.65
C CYS A 137 -6.87 -8.77 10.87
N ASP A 138 -6.75 -9.22 12.12
CA ASP A 138 -6.94 -10.62 12.51
C ASP A 138 -8.41 -11.08 12.48
N ARG A 139 -9.37 -10.14 12.44
CA ARG A 139 -10.80 -10.48 12.33
C ARG A 139 -11.21 -10.97 10.96
N CYS A 140 -10.58 -10.48 9.90
CA CYS A 140 -10.96 -10.83 8.54
C CYS A 140 -9.79 -11.32 7.68
N GLY A 141 -8.56 -11.23 8.18
CA GLY A 141 -7.36 -11.58 7.41
C GLY A 141 -7.06 -10.57 6.29
N ASN A 142 -7.55 -9.33 6.42
CA ASN A 142 -7.29 -8.28 5.43
C ASN A 142 -5.93 -7.62 5.68
N VAL A 143 -5.21 -7.33 4.60
CA VAL A 143 -3.94 -6.62 4.61
C VAL A 143 -4.08 -5.40 3.71
N THR A 144 -3.89 -4.22 4.26
CA THR A 144 -4.02 -2.94 3.53
C THR A 144 -2.73 -2.13 3.62
N PRO A 145 -2.47 -1.23 2.66
CA PRO A 145 -1.41 -0.24 2.81
C PRO A 145 -1.63 0.62 4.05
N ASN A 146 -0.55 0.92 4.77
CA ASN A 146 -0.57 1.83 5.89
C ASN A 146 -0.63 3.27 5.39
N VAL A 147 -1.83 3.83 5.21
CA VAL A 147 -2.03 5.20 4.71
C VAL A 147 -1.43 6.28 5.63
N GLN A 148 -1.24 6.00 6.92
CA GLN A 148 -0.52 6.89 7.85
C GLN A 148 0.94 7.11 7.42
N SER A 149 1.55 6.13 6.75
CA SER A 149 2.93 6.20 6.25
C SER A 149 3.08 7.07 4.99
N CYS A 150 1.99 7.38 4.28
CA CYS A 150 2.07 8.20 3.06
C CYS A 150 1.91 9.71 3.35
N CYS A 151 1.27 10.08 4.47
CA CYS A 151 1.05 11.49 4.81
C CYS A 151 2.29 12.21 5.35
N THR A 152 3.37 11.50 5.69
CA THR A 152 4.63 12.11 6.17
C THR A 152 5.52 12.66 5.04
N LYS A 153 5.05 12.69 3.79
CA LYS A 153 5.75 13.33 2.66
C LYS A 153 4.87 14.30 1.85
N ALA A 154 3.73 14.73 2.39
CA ALA A 154 3.01 15.83 1.80
C ALA A 154 3.75 17.14 2.15
N VAL A 155 4.62 17.61 1.25
CA VAL A 155 5.12 18.99 1.30
C VAL A 155 3.90 19.89 1.14
N SER A 156 3.65 20.77 2.11
CA SER A 156 2.48 21.64 2.05
C SER A 156 2.57 22.54 0.81
N VAL A 157 1.41 22.86 0.22
CA VAL A 157 1.35 23.79 -0.91
C VAL A 157 1.98 25.14 -0.53
N SER A 158 1.86 25.57 0.74
CA SER A 158 2.55 26.76 1.25
C SER A 158 4.07 26.66 1.17
N THR A 159 4.65 25.50 1.51
CA THR A 159 6.10 25.28 1.42
C THR A 159 6.57 25.31 -0.05
N LEU A 160 5.75 24.84 -0.98
CA LEU A 160 6.05 24.98 -2.42
C LEU A 160 5.98 26.44 -2.88
N PHE A 161 5.02 27.22 -2.38
CA PHE A 161 4.93 28.67 -2.66
C PHE A 161 6.14 29.42 -2.12
N GLU A 162 6.58 29.16 -0.89
CA GLU A 162 7.76 29.80 -0.28
C GLU A 162 9.05 29.48 -1.06
N ILE A 163 9.23 28.23 -1.49
CA ILE A 163 10.38 27.85 -2.33
C ILE A 163 10.32 28.57 -3.68
N SER A 164 9.13 28.73 -4.27
CA SER A 164 8.95 29.43 -5.54
C SER A 164 9.25 30.94 -5.45
N GLU A 165 8.81 31.61 -4.37
CA GLU A 165 9.12 33.03 -4.13
C GLU A 165 10.61 33.25 -3.87
N TYR A 166 11.26 32.33 -3.15
CA TYR A 166 12.70 32.39 -2.90
C TYR A 166 13.52 32.29 -4.21
N ILE A 167 13.15 31.39 -5.12
CA ILE A 167 13.82 31.27 -6.43
C ILE A 167 13.58 32.53 -7.27
N PHE A 168 12.34 33.03 -7.32
CA PHE A 168 11.97 34.23 -8.09
C PHE A 168 12.69 35.50 -7.60
N THR A 169 12.89 35.65 -6.29
CA THR A 169 13.62 36.80 -5.72
C THR A 169 15.12 36.71 -5.98
N LYS A 170 15.73 35.51 -5.99
CA LYS A 170 17.15 35.33 -6.30
C LYS A 170 17.49 35.56 -7.77
N GLU A 171 16.59 35.22 -8.69
CA GLU A 171 16.83 35.42 -10.14
C GLU A 171 16.61 36.87 -10.60
N ASN A 172 15.78 37.65 -9.90
CA ASN A 172 15.48 39.04 -10.28
C ASN A 172 16.30 40.11 -9.54
N THR A 173 17.01 39.76 -8.47
CA THR A 173 17.86 40.71 -7.72
C THR A 173 19.17 41.07 -8.44
N HIS A 174 19.59 40.29 -9.44
CA HIS A 174 20.73 40.64 -10.29
C HIS A 174 20.42 41.69 -11.38
N LYS A 175 19.15 42.11 -11.55
CA LYS A 175 18.75 43.02 -12.65
C LYS A 175 18.42 44.46 -12.23
N PHE A 176 18.45 44.80 -10.94
CA PHE A 176 18.01 46.14 -10.46
C PHE A 176 19.12 47.05 -9.88
N ALA A 177 20.39 46.70 -10.04
CA ALA A 177 21.49 47.62 -9.71
C ALA A 177 21.99 48.33 -10.99
N GLY A 178 21.29 49.39 -11.43
CA GLY A 178 21.63 50.08 -12.67
C GLY A 178 20.93 51.43 -12.92
N ASN A 179 21.20 52.40 -12.05
CA ASN A 179 21.16 53.88 -12.21
C ASN A 179 19.84 54.66 -12.45
N PRO A 180 19.70 55.86 -11.80
CA PRO A 180 18.52 56.72 -11.89
C PRO A 180 18.72 57.89 -12.87
N SER A 181 17.67 58.29 -13.62
CA SER A 181 17.52 59.69 -14.06
C SER A 181 16.13 60.00 -14.61
N THR A 182 15.42 60.85 -13.85
CA THR A 182 14.79 62.12 -14.26
C THR A 182 14.07 62.20 -15.62
N ALA A 183 12.73 62.38 -15.59
CA ALA A 183 12.03 63.38 -16.42
C ALA A 183 10.55 63.56 -15.99
N HIS A 184 10.34 64.59 -15.18
CA HIS A 184 9.27 65.59 -15.19
C HIS A 184 7.98 65.45 -16.05
N HIS A 185 6.87 65.73 -15.32
CA HIS A 185 5.72 66.60 -15.65
C HIS A 185 4.36 66.06 -16.14
N ARG A 186 3.37 66.33 -15.25
CA ARG A 186 1.98 66.83 -15.41
C ARG A 186 0.84 65.85 -15.73
N PHE A 187 -0.01 65.72 -14.71
CA PHE A 187 -1.42 65.33 -14.75
C PHE A 187 -2.30 66.40 -15.41
N SER A 188 -3.28 65.99 -16.23
CA SER A 188 -4.71 66.29 -16.05
C SER A 188 -5.60 65.60 -17.11
N PRO A 189 -6.92 65.42 -16.86
CA PRO A 189 -7.69 64.27 -17.32
C PRO A 189 -8.83 64.61 -18.31
N SER A 190 -9.18 63.68 -19.20
CA SER A 190 -10.55 63.61 -19.77
C SER A 190 -10.87 62.34 -20.55
N ARG A 191 -11.95 61.68 -20.11
CA ARG A 191 -13.06 61.04 -20.85
C ARG A 191 -12.81 60.04 -22.01
N SER A 192 -13.36 58.84 -21.75
CA SER A 192 -14.32 58.04 -22.55
C SER A 192 -13.87 57.18 -23.74
N SER A 193 -14.56 56.02 -23.78
CA SER A 193 -14.91 55.13 -24.90
C SER A 193 -13.91 54.06 -25.37
N SER A 194 -14.32 52.83 -25.05
CA SER A 194 -14.03 51.51 -25.64
C SER A 194 -13.86 51.52 -27.18
N VAL A 195 -12.87 50.76 -27.70
CA VAL A 195 -12.97 49.65 -28.69
C VAL A 195 -11.56 49.20 -29.17
N ARG A 196 -11.40 47.86 -29.33
CA ARG A 196 -10.29 47.03 -29.89
C ARG A 196 -9.78 47.50 -31.28
N HIS A 197 -8.61 47.18 -31.84
CA HIS A 197 -7.52 46.17 -31.73
C HIS A 197 -6.19 46.95 -31.93
N GLU A 198 -4.97 46.46 -31.64
CA GLU A 198 -4.21 45.48 -32.44
C GLU A 198 -2.83 45.30 -31.78
N ILE A 199 -2.36 44.05 -31.72
CA ILE A 199 -1.05 43.67 -31.20
C ILE A 199 -0.05 43.82 -32.35
N THR A 200 1.01 44.59 -32.15
CA THR A 200 2.29 44.38 -32.84
C THR A 200 3.29 43.94 -31.80
N ASP A 201 3.73 42.69 -31.95
CA ASP A 201 4.77 42.03 -31.17
C ASP A 201 6.10 42.78 -31.24
N ASP A 202 6.75 42.95 -30.09
CA ASP A 202 8.22 42.98 -30.02
C ASP A 202 8.70 42.06 -28.89
N ASN A 203 8.91 40.82 -29.31
CA ASN A 203 9.97 39.89 -28.94
C ASN A 203 10.89 40.31 -27.77
N SER A 204 10.64 39.74 -26.59
CA SER A 204 11.64 39.54 -25.54
C SER A 204 11.28 38.29 -24.73
N ASN A 205 11.84 37.16 -25.18
CA ASN A 205 12.02 35.88 -24.49
C ASN A 205 11.70 35.88 -22.99
N SER A 206 10.47 35.46 -22.65
CA SER A 206 10.09 35.19 -21.27
C SER A 206 10.45 33.75 -20.90
N THR A 207 11.71 33.55 -20.51
CA THR A 207 12.14 32.34 -19.79
C THR A 207 11.24 32.08 -18.57
N ALA A 208 10.70 33.14 -17.96
CA ALA A 208 9.73 33.06 -16.87
C ALA A 208 8.38 32.42 -17.28
N VAL A 209 7.87 32.68 -18.49
CA VAL A 209 6.63 32.07 -18.98
C VAL A 209 6.84 30.60 -19.35
N HIS A 210 8.02 30.24 -19.85
CA HIS A 210 8.39 28.84 -20.08
C HIS A 210 8.55 28.05 -18.77
N ILE A 211 9.15 28.66 -17.74
CA ILE A 211 9.27 28.04 -16.41
C ILE A 211 7.89 27.88 -15.77
N LEU A 212 7.00 28.89 -15.86
CA LEU A 212 5.62 28.79 -15.37
C LEU A 212 4.80 27.71 -16.10
N TRP A 213 5.04 27.48 -17.39
CA TRP A 213 4.43 26.36 -18.12
C TRP A 213 4.94 24.99 -17.64
N LEU A 214 6.25 24.84 -17.42
CA LEU A 214 6.84 23.61 -16.88
C LEU A 214 6.37 23.30 -15.45
N PHE A 215 6.16 24.32 -14.61
CA PHE A 215 5.60 24.14 -13.26
C PHE A 215 4.11 23.77 -13.26
N ARG A 216 3.34 24.28 -14.23
CA ARG A 216 1.91 23.94 -14.36
C ARG A 216 1.72 22.46 -14.73
N ASP A 217 2.58 21.91 -15.57
CA ASP A 217 2.56 20.48 -15.91
C ASP A 217 3.03 19.59 -14.75
N LEU A 218 3.98 20.06 -13.93
CA LEU A 218 4.44 19.34 -12.73
C LEU A 218 3.37 19.27 -11.62
N ILE A 219 2.57 20.34 -11.46
CA ILE A 219 1.47 20.41 -10.47
C ILE A 219 0.29 19.51 -10.90
N VAL A 220 0.03 19.36 -12.21
CA VAL A 220 -1.03 18.47 -12.72
C VAL A 220 -0.68 16.99 -12.53
N GLN A 221 0.61 16.62 -12.50
CA GLN A 221 1.06 15.25 -12.24
C GLN A 221 1.07 14.85 -10.76
N MET A 222 0.95 15.80 -9.83
CA MET A 222 0.94 15.56 -8.37
C MET A 222 -0.48 15.56 -7.77
N ARG A 223 -1.47 14.97 -8.45
CA ARG A 223 -2.73 14.60 -7.76
C ARG A 223 -2.53 13.29 -6.99
N PRO A 224 -2.46 13.29 -5.65
CA PRO A 224 -2.76 12.08 -4.92
C PRO A 224 -4.25 11.78 -5.15
N THR A 225 -4.56 10.68 -5.83
CA THR A 225 -5.92 10.13 -5.85
C THR A 225 -6.23 9.55 -4.47
N CYS A 226 -6.62 10.43 -3.55
CA CYS A 226 -7.35 10.07 -2.35
C CYS A 226 -8.81 10.47 -2.58
N VAL A 227 -9.60 9.56 -3.14
CA VAL A 227 -11.06 9.66 -3.12
C VAL A 227 -11.53 8.80 -1.96
N GLY A 228 -12.23 9.42 -1.02
CA GLY A 228 -12.83 8.78 0.15
C GLY A 228 -14.15 8.08 -0.16
#